data_AF-A0A3M2T0N2-F1
#
_entry.id   AF-A0A3M2T0N2-F1
#
_cell.length_a   1.000
_cell.length_b   1.000
_cell.length_c   1.000
_cell.angle_alpha   90.00
_cell.angle_beta   90.00
_cell.angle_gamma   90.00
#
_symmetry.space_group_name_H-M   'P 1'
#
loop_
_entity.id
_entity.type
_entity.pdbx_description
1 polymer ?
#
loop_
_entity_poly.entity_id
_entity_poly.type
_entity_poly.pdbx_seq_one_letter_code
_entity_poly.pdbx_strand_id
1 'polypeptide(L)'
;MNKTIPQGDPPRLTVESAPVKDLELKLRDSLGLRIRDVPKPPSYRKGDANVAVLFSGGLDCSLLARLSHEILSSDETIDLLNVAFENPRVVAAAANNDKSATSAYENCPDRITGRAAFAELQRVCPGRDWRFVAVDIPYAENTGHREKVKRLMNPHNTEMDLSIACALYFASRGQGTAFESRRGDDAVPYASPARVLLSGLGADELFAGYARHGMAYSRNGFEGLIEEINLDVSRLGKRNLGRDDRIISNWGREARYPYLDEEFVSWVLRVPVWEKCGFGTPDDDEPSLGREKKALRLVALRLGLEKVAREKKRAIQFGSRTAKMEKGRTKGTDALS
;
A
#
# COMPACT_ATOMS: atom_id res chain seq x y z
N MET A 1 20.75 0.20 -12.53
CA MET A 1 19.58 0.93 -13.05
C MET A 1 19.90 1.45 -14.44
N ASN A 2 18.96 1.34 -15.38
CA ASN A 2 19.04 1.90 -16.73
C ASN A 2 19.07 3.44 -16.64
N LYS A 3 20.05 4.05 -17.29
CA LYS A 3 20.30 5.50 -17.29
C LYS A 3 20.05 6.15 -18.66
N THR A 4 19.57 5.40 -19.63
CA THR A 4 19.23 5.94 -20.96
C THR A 4 18.15 7.00 -20.80
N ILE A 5 18.18 8.00 -21.69
CA ILE A 5 17.18 9.07 -21.82
C ILE A 5 16.55 8.96 -23.23
N PRO A 6 15.28 9.38 -23.43
CA PRO A 6 14.63 9.24 -24.72
C PRO A 6 15.22 10.22 -25.74
N GLN A 7 15.35 9.78 -27.00
CA GLN A 7 15.67 10.66 -28.13
C GLN A 7 14.36 11.28 -28.65
N GLY A 8 13.96 12.41 -28.07
CA GLY A 8 12.69 13.08 -28.36
C GLY A 8 11.55 12.67 -27.41
N ASP A 9 10.32 12.83 -27.86
CA ASP A 9 9.14 12.51 -27.05
C ASP A 9 9.02 11.00 -26.83
N PRO A 10 8.89 10.53 -25.58
CA PRO A 10 8.74 9.12 -25.29
C PRO A 10 7.40 8.58 -25.83
N PRO A 11 7.35 7.29 -26.22
CA PRO A 11 6.11 6.67 -26.67
C PRO A 11 5.07 6.66 -25.54
N ARG A 12 3.80 6.89 -25.91
CA ARG A 12 2.68 6.83 -24.97
C ARG A 12 2.46 5.40 -24.48
N LEU A 13 2.38 5.24 -23.16
CA LEU A 13 1.97 3.97 -22.53
C LEU A 13 0.45 3.82 -22.56
N THR A 14 0.00 2.66 -23.01
CA THR A 14 -1.40 2.24 -23.04
C THR A 14 -1.56 0.87 -22.37
N VAL A 15 -2.80 0.42 -22.16
CA VAL A 15 -3.06 -0.94 -21.66
C VAL A 15 -2.52 -2.01 -22.60
N GLU A 16 -2.29 -1.71 -23.88
CA GLU A 16 -1.79 -2.69 -24.86
C GLU A 16 -0.26 -2.69 -25.01
N SER A 17 0.44 -1.71 -24.43
CA SER A 17 1.89 -1.58 -24.50
C SER A 17 2.59 -2.81 -23.90
N ALA A 18 3.61 -3.33 -24.60
CA ALA A 18 4.36 -4.52 -24.16
C ALA A 18 4.93 -4.38 -22.73
N PRO A 19 5.54 -3.25 -22.31
CA PRO A 19 6.01 -3.09 -20.93
C PRO A 19 4.92 -3.26 -19.86
N VAL A 20 3.66 -2.93 -20.17
CA VAL A 20 2.53 -3.08 -19.25
C VAL A 20 2.12 -4.54 -19.10
N LYS A 21 2.08 -5.29 -20.22
CA LYS A 21 1.81 -6.73 -20.22
C LYS A 21 2.92 -7.52 -19.51
N ASP A 22 4.17 -7.17 -19.78
CA ASP A 22 5.33 -7.77 -19.12
C ASP A 22 5.34 -7.48 -17.62
N LEU A 23 4.97 -6.25 -17.22
CA LEU A 23 4.84 -5.88 -15.81
C LEU A 23 3.80 -6.72 -15.08
N GLU A 24 2.61 -6.88 -15.66
CA GLU A 24 1.54 -7.72 -15.12
C GLU A 24 2.02 -9.16 -14.91
N LEU A 25 2.64 -9.74 -15.94
CA LEU A 25 3.18 -11.11 -15.92
C LEU A 25 4.25 -11.27 -14.83
N LYS A 26 5.27 -10.40 -14.82
CA LYS A 26 6.40 -10.47 -13.88
C LYS A 26 5.96 -10.25 -12.43
N LEU A 27 5.02 -9.34 -12.20
CA LEU A 27 4.49 -9.11 -10.86
C LEU A 27 3.67 -10.31 -10.37
N ARG A 28 2.86 -10.93 -11.25
CA ARG A 28 2.09 -12.14 -10.95
C ARG A 28 3.02 -13.32 -10.62
N ASP A 29 4.11 -13.50 -11.37
CA ASP A 29 5.08 -14.56 -11.11
C ASP A 29 5.81 -14.34 -9.77
N SER A 30 6.29 -13.12 -9.51
CA SER A 30 6.87 -12.73 -8.22
C SER A 30 5.92 -12.97 -7.04
N LEU A 31 4.65 -12.60 -7.20
CA LEU A 31 3.62 -12.81 -6.20
C LEU A 31 3.34 -14.31 -5.99
N GLY A 32 3.32 -15.09 -7.07
CA GLY A 32 3.09 -16.54 -7.03
C GLY A 32 4.05 -17.28 -6.11
N LEU A 33 5.35 -16.99 -6.22
CA LEU A 33 6.39 -17.55 -5.36
C LEU A 33 6.18 -17.24 -3.87
N ARG A 34 5.43 -16.18 -3.57
CA ARG A 34 5.21 -15.69 -2.20
C ARG A 34 3.90 -16.17 -1.59
N ILE A 35 2.98 -16.78 -2.33
CA ILE A 35 1.65 -17.11 -1.76
C ILE A 35 1.14 -18.53 -2.02
N ARG A 36 1.68 -19.26 -3.00
CA ARG A 36 1.16 -20.61 -3.33
C ARG A 36 1.34 -21.63 -2.20
N ASP A 37 2.51 -21.63 -1.58
CA ASP A 37 2.90 -22.68 -0.62
C ASP A 37 2.99 -22.16 0.81
N VAL A 38 2.08 -21.26 1.20
CA VAL A 38 2.05 -20.70 2.55
C VAL A 38 1.57 -21.78 3.55
N PRO A 39 2.38 -22.13 4.57
CA PRO A 39 1.96 -23.11 5.55
C PRO A 39 0.75 -22.64 6.35
N LYS A 40 -0.20 -23.56 6.57
CA LYS A 40 -1.36 -23.29 7.43
C LYS A 40 -0.91 -23.11 8.88
N PRO A 41 -1.36 -22.07 9.59
CA PRO A 41 -1.04 -21.90 11.01
C PRO A 41 -1.64 -23.03 11.86
N PRO A 42 -1.09 -23.33 13.05
CA PRO A 42 -1.57 -24.43 13.92
C PRO A 42 -3.06 -24.35 14.28
N SER A 43 -3.63 -23.14 14.32
CA SER A 43 -5.04 -22.89 14.65
C SER A 43 -5.94 -22.74 13.42
N TYR A 44 -5.47 -23.11 12.22
CA TYR A 44 -6.20 -22.94 10.97
C TYR A 44 -7.53 -23.71 10.96
N ARG A 45 -8.60 -23.01 10.60
CA ARG A 45 -9.93 -23.55 10.34
C ARG A 45 -10.26 -23.42 8.86
N LYS A 46 -11.14 -24.29 8.36
CA LYS A 46 -11.62 -24.19 6.99
C LYS A 46 -12.32 -22.83 6.79
N GLY A 47 -11.88 -22.05 5.81
CA GLY A 47 -12.36 -20.68 5.56
C GLY A 47 -11.49 -19.58 6.21
N ASP A 48 -10.45 -19.95 6.95
CA ASP A 48 -9.44 -19.00 7.38
C ASP A 48 -8.58 -18.54 6.21
N ALA A 49 -8.14 -17.28 6.26
CA ALA A 49 -7.19 -16.75 5.30
C ALA A 49 -5.78 -17.25 5.62
N ASN A 50 -5.10 -17.82 4.62
CA ASN A 50 -3.68 -18.17 4.72
C ASN A 50 -2.76 -16.95 4.56
N VAL A 51 -3.21 -15.98 3.75
CA VAL A 51 -2.49 -14.76 3.40
C VAL A 51 -3.39 -13.57 3.66
N ALA A 52 -2.79 -12.50 4.17
CA ALA A 52 -3.45 -11.20 4.27
C ALA A 52 -2.66 -10.13 3.52
N VAL A 53 -3.32 -9.04 3.14
CA VAL A 53 -2.72 -7.87 2.49
C VAL A 53 -2.75 -6.71 3.47
N LEU A 54 -1.62 -6.03 3.66
CA LEU A 54 -1.60 -4.72 4.31
C LEU A 54 -2.24 -3.71 3.34
N PHE A 55 -3.48 -3.32 3.62
CA PHE A 55 -4.40 -2.82 2.60
C PHE A 55 -4.91 -1.41 2.92
N SER A 56 -4.33 -0.39 2.28
CA SER A 56 -4.84 0.99 2.32
C SER A 56 -5.90 1.29 1.26
N GLY A 57 -6.12 0.35 0.32
CA GLY A 57 -6.90 0.56 -0.90
C GLY A 57 -6.16 1.30 -2.02
N GLY A 58 -4.95 1.79 -1.77
CA GLY A 58 -4.11 2.40 -2.80
C GLY A 58 -3.69 1.41 -3.89
N LEU A 59 -3.21 1.96 -5.01
CA LEU A 59 -2.81 1.21 -6.22
C LEU A 59 -2.03 -0.07 -5.93
N ASP A 60 -0.98 0.04 -5.11
CA ASP A 60 0.03 -1.01 -4.96
C ASP A 60 -0.54 -2.24 -4.23
N CYS A 61 -1.16 -2.03 -3.07
CA CYS A 61 -1.78 -3.13 -2.32
C CYS A 61 -3.01 -3.72 -3.01
N SER A 62 -3.76 -2.89 -3.76
CA SER A 62 -4.93 -3.35 -4.51
C SER A 62 -4.56 -4.23 -5.71
N LEU A 63 -3.45 -3.93 -6.39
CA LEU A 63 -2.87 -4.81 -7.40
C LEU A 63 -2.45 -6.16 -6.82
N LEU A 64 -1.76 -6.16 -5.67
CA LEU A 64 -1.37 -7.41 -5.02
C LEU A 64 -2.59 -8.24 -4.59
N ALA A 65 -3.61 -7.60 -4.02
CA ALA A 65 -4.87 -8.27 -3.71
C ALA A 65 -5.49 -8.89 -4.96
N ARG A 66 -5.71 -8.09 -6.01
CA ARG A 66 -6.33 -8.53 -7.26
C ARG A 66 -5.57 -9.67 -7.95
N LEU A 67 -4.24 -9.61 -8.01
CA LEU A 67 -3.44 -10.69 -8.61
C LEU A 67 -3.43 -11.94 -7.72
N SER A 68 -3.55 -11.81 -6.39
CA SER A 68 -3.66 -12.96 -5.49
C SER A 68 -4.91 -13.80 -5.77
N HIS A 69 -5.99 -13.18 -6.26
CA HIS A 69 -7.19 -13.92 -6.68
C HIS A 69 -6.92 -14.94 -7.78
N GLU A 70 -6.03 -14.64 -8.73
CA GLU A 70 -5.68 -15.53 -9.86
C GLU A 70 -4.74 -16.67 -9.48
N ILE A 71 -4.08 -16.54 -8.34
CA ILE A 71 -3.04 -17.49 -7.89
C ILE A 71 -3.59 -18.47 -6.85
N LEU A 72 -4.40 -17.98 -5.92
CA LEU A 72 -4.93 -18.80 -4.82
C LEU A 72 -6.20 -19.54 -5.26
N SER A 73 -6.41 -20.74 -4.69
CA SER A 73 -7.65 -21.50 -4.94
C SER A 73 -8.88 -20.69 -4.57
N SER A 74 -9.97 -20.77 -5.36
CA SER A 74 -11.16 -19.90 -5.23
C SER A 74 -11.92 -20.01 -3.90
N ASP A 75 -11.68 -21.07 -3.13
CA ASP A 75 -12.26 -21.32 -1.81
C ASP A 75 -11.48 -20.66 -0.67
N GLU A 76 -10.28 -20.13 -0.92
CA GLU A 76 -9.49 -19.44 0.08
C GLU A 76 -9.92 -17.97 0.27
N THR A 77 -10.17 -17.56 1.50
CA THR A 77 -10.44 -16.14 1.81
C THR A 77 -9.13 -15.34 1.77
N ILE A 78 -9.19 -14.10 1.29
CA ILE A 78 -8.07 -13.15 1.37
C ILE A 78 -8.45 -12.03 2.34
N ASP A 79 -7.68 -11.89 3.41
CA ASP A 79 -7.88 -10.83 4.40
C ASP A 79 -7.22 -9.52 3.93
N LEU A 80 -7.97 -8.42 3.98
CA LEU A 80 -7.52 -7.08 3.64
C LEU A 80 -7.46 -6.25 4.92
N LEU A 81 -6.25 -6.05 5.47
CA LEU A 81 -6.05 -5.40 6.77
C LEU A 81 -5.92 -3.88 6.59
N ASN A 82 -6.96 -3.14 6.97
CA ASN A 82 -7.01 -1.69 6.80
C ASN A 82 -7.07 -0.96 8.15
N VAL A 83 -6.04 -0.17 8.45
CA VAL A 83 -5.89 0.49 9.74
C VAL A 83 -6.32 1.96 9.71
N ALA A 84 -7.05 2.39 10.73
CA ALA A 84 -7.44 3.77 10.96
C ALA A 84 -7.26 4.15 12.42
N PHE A 85 -6.78 5.36 12.69
CA PHE A 85 -6.52 5.83 14.05
C PHE A 85 -7.49 6.94 14.42
N GLU A 86 -7.94 6.90 15.67
CA GLU A 86 -8.66 8.00 16.28
C GLU A 86 -7.69 9.17 16.44
N ASN A 87 -7.98 10.27 15.77
CA ASN A 87 -7.19 11.49 15.88
C ASN A 87 -7.98 12.54 16.68
N PRO A 88 -7.61 12.83 17.94
CA PRO A 88 -8.36 13.75 18.80
C PRO A 88 -8.59 15.13 18.18
N ARG A 89 -7.68 15.62 17.34
CA ARG A 89 -7.85 16.91 16.65
C ARG A 89 -8.95 16.86 15.60
N VAL A 90 -9.04 15.75 14.87
CA VAL A 90 -10.09 15.56 13.85
C VAL A 90 -11.45 15.35 14.53
N VAL A 91 -11.48 14.57 15.62
CA VAL A 91 -12.70 14.36 16.42
C VAL A 91 -13.19 15.69 17.02
N ALA A 92 -12.31 16.47 17.62
CA ALA A 92 -12.66 17.79 18.17
C ALA A 92 -13.14 18.78 17.09
N ALA A 93 -12.54 18.77 15.90
CA ALA A 93 -12.98 19.60 14.79
C ALA A 93 -14.34 19.16 14.22
N ALA A 94 -14.64 17.85 14.26
CA ALA A 94 -15.91 17.30 13.83
C ALA A 94 -17.04 17.57 14.83
N ALA A 95 -16.77 17.57 16.14
CA ALA A 95 -17.76 17.88 17.18
C ALA A 95 -18.35 19.30 17.05
N ASN A 96 -17.64 20.22 16.36
CA ASN A 96 -18.11 21.58 16.09
C ASN A 96 -18.98 21.69 14.82
N ASN A 97 -19.10 20.62 14.03
CA ASN A 97 -19.90 20.58 12.80
C ASN A 97 -20.95 19.48 12.94
N ASP A 98 -22.23 19.86 12.97
CA ASP A 98 -23.41 19.03 13.22
C ASP A 98 -23.71 18.02 12.08
N LYS A 99 -22.71 17.23 11.66
CA LYS A 99 -22.81 16.22 10.60
C LYS A 99 -23.02 14.84 11.22
N SER A 100 -24.06 14.16 10.73
CA SER A 100 -24.52 12.85 11.19
C SER A 100 -23.45 11.74 11.17
N ALA A 101 -23.37 11.02 12.30
CA ALA A 101 -23.29 9.56 12.50
C ALA A 101 -22.36 8.67 11.64
N THR A 102 -21.32 9.19 11.01
CA THR A 102 -20.24 8.32 10.48
C THR A 102 -19.06 8.31 11.45
N SER A 103 -18.64 7.11 11.84
CA SER A 103 -17.51 6.91 12.74
C SER A 103 -16.27 7.69 12.28
N ALA A 104 -15.50 8.25 13.23
CA ALA A 104 -14.27 8.99 12.94
C ALA A 104 -13.26 8.17 12.11
N TYR A 105 -13.32 6.83 12.23
CA TYR A 105 -12.51 5.88 11.48
C TYR A 105 -12.98 5.73 10.02
N GLU A 106 -14.28 5.71 9.74
CA GLU A 106 -14.79 5.60 8.36
C GLU A 106 -14.55 6.86 7.54
N ASN A 107 -14.40 8.01 8.21
CA ASN A 107 -13.96 9.26 7.58
C ASN A 107 -12.43 9.31 7.33
N CYS A 108 -11.67 8.31 7.77
CA CYS A 108 -10.23 8.21 7.54
C CYS A 108 -9.95 7.99 6.05
N PRO A 109 -9.03 8.74 5.43
CA PRO A 109 -8.79 8.61 3.99
C PRO A 109 -8.46 7.20 3.49
N ASP A 110 -7.56 6.48 4.17
CA ASP A 110 -7.22 5.11 3.78
C ASP A 110 -8.39 4.15 4.04
N ARG A 111 -9.30 4.47 4.96
CA ARG A 111 -10.54 3.70 5.14
C ARG A 111 -11.49 3.92 3.97
N ILE A 112 -11.71 5.17 3.55
CA ILE A 112 -12.54 5.52 2.39
C ILE A 112 -12.02 4.82 1.13
N THR A 113 -10.73 5.00 0.82
CA THR A 113 -10.10 4.36 -0.34
C THR A 113 -10.09 2.83 -0.19
N GLY A 114 -9.85 2.30 1.02
CA GLY A 114 -9.94 0.87 1.32
C GLY A 114 -11.32 0.29 1.03
N ARG A 115 -12.40 0.93 1.47
CA ARG A 115 -13.79 0.50 1.20
C ARG A 115 -14.11 0.55 -0.29
N ALA A 116 -13.69 1.60 -0.99
CA ALA A 116 -13.90 1.74 -2.42
C ALA A 116 -13.16 0.64 -3.21
N ALA A 117 -11.90 0.37 -2.87
CA ALA A 117 -11.11 -0.70 -3.49
C ALA A 117 -11.64 -2.09 -3.14
N PHE A 118 -12.14 -2.31 -1.92
CA PHE A 118 -12.81 -3.56 -1.53
C PHE A 118 -14.06 -3.82 -2.38
N ALA A 119 -14.95 -2.82 -2.52
CA ALA A 119 -16.13 -2.93 -3.37
C ALA A 119 -15.75 -3.18 -4.84
N GLU A 120 -14.67 -2.57 -5.32
CA GLU A 120 -14.17 -2.82 -6.67
C GLU A 120 -13.63 -4.25 -6.84
N LEU A 121 -12.85 -4.76 -5.88
CA LEU A 121 -12.36 -6.15 -5.84
C LEU A 121 -13.50 -7.17 -5.86
N GLN A 122 -14.57 -6.92 -5.08
CA GLN A 122 -15.77 -7.76 -5.09
C GLN A 122 -16.43 -7.79 -6.47
N ARG A 123 -16.52 -6.65 -7.15
CA ARG A 123 -17.10 -6.54 -8.49
C ARG A 123 -16.27 -7.26 -9.55
N VAL A 124 -14.94 -7.08 -9.54
CA VAL A 124 -14.07 -7.65 -10.57
C VAL A 124 -13.71 -9.12 -10.32
N CYS A 125 -13.83 -9.59 -9.07
CA CYS A 125 -13.55 -10.97 -8.66
C CYS A 125 -14.72 -11.54 -7.85
N PRO A 126 -15.93 -11.68 -8.42
CA PRO A 126 -17.14 -12.05 -7.68
C PRO A 126 -17.10 -13.46 -7.07
N GLY A 127 -16.25 -14.35 -7.60
CA GLY A 127 -16.08 -15.70 -7.06
C GLY A 127 -15.28 -15.78 -5.76
N ARG A 128 -14.51 -14.73 -5.40
CA ARG A 128 -13.65 -14.71 -4.22
C ARG A 128 -14.43 -14.25 -2.99
N ASP A 129 -14.26 -14.94 -1.88
CA ASP A 129 -14.61 -14.38 -0.59
C ASP A 129 -13.50 -13.42 -0.13
N TRP A 130 -13.74 -12.12 -0.28
CA TRP A 130 -12.86 -11.09 0.29
C TRP A 130 -13.32 -10.75 1.69
N ARG A 131 -12.37 -10.63 2.63
CA ARG A 131 -12.64 -10.17 3.99
C ARG A 131 -11.91 -8.86 4.24
N PHE A 132 -12.65 -7.76 4.34
CA PHE A 132 -12.09 -6.48 4.77
C PHE A 132 -12.06 -6.41 6.29
N VAL A 133 -10.87 -6.24 6.88
CA VAL A 133 -10.68 -6.13 8.33
C VAL A 133 -10.39 -4.68 8.68
N ALA A 134 -11.39 -4.04 9.26
CA ALA A 134 -11.34 -2.69 9.79
C ALA A 134 -10.59 -2.67 11.14
N VAL A 135 -9.31 -2.32 11.11
CA VAL A 135 -8.46 -2.18 12.31
C VAL A 135 -8.56 -0.75 12.83
N ASP A 136 -9.52 -0.50 13.70
CA ASP A 136 -9.78 0.83 14.28
C ASP A 136 -9.04 0.96 15.63
N ILE A 137 -8.14 1.94 15.73
CA ILE A 137 -7.24 2.11 16.88
C ILE A 137 -7.59 3.37 17.68
N PRO A 138 -8.10 3.24 18.91
CA PRO A 138 -8.31 4.35 19.83
C PRO A 138 -7.03 5.10 20.16
N TYR A 139 -7.14 6.39 20.44
CA TYR A 139 -5.98 7.24 20.76
C TYR A 139 -5.23 6.74 22.01
N ALA A 140 -5.97 6.35 23.04
CA ALA A 140 -5.40 5.83 24.29
C ALA A 140 -4.59 4.54 24.05
N GLU A 141 -5.06 3.67 23.17
CA GLU A 141 -4.38 2.42 22.83
C GLU A 141 -3.08 2.68 22.07
N ASN A 142 -3.12 3.54 21.04
CA ASN A 142 -1.90 3.94 20.32
C ASN A 142 -0.87 4.57 21.27
N THR A 143 -1.32 5.43 22.18
CA THR A 143 -0.46 6.06 23.18
C THR A 143 0.17 5.03 24.13
N GLY A 144 -0.61 4.06 24.61
CA GLY A 144 -0.13 2.99 25.47
C GLY A 144 0.94 2.09 24.82
N HIS A 145 0.92 1.95 23.49
CA HIS A 145 1.91 1.17 22.74
C HIS A 145 3.10 2.00 22.22
N ARG A 146 3.04 3.34 22.29
CA ARG A 146 4.02 4.26 21.67
C ARG A 146 5.46 3.93 22.03
N GLU A 147 5.77 3.74 23.32
CA GLU A 147 7.13 3.43 23.77
C GLU A 147 7.63 2.06 23.29
N LYS A 148 6.74 1.08 23.16
CA LYS A 148 7.10 -0.22 22.57
C LYS A 148 7.44 -0.07 21.08
N VAL A 149 6.63 0.68 20.34
CA VAL A 149 6.85 0.94 18.91
C VAL A 149 8.17 1.69 18.70
N LYS A 150 8.47 2.72 19.50
CA LYS A 150 9.75 3.45 19.47
C LYS A 150 10.95 2.51 19.61
N ARG A 151 10.91 1.57 20.56
CA ARG A 151 11.99 0.57 20.74
C ARG A 151 12.14 -0.34 19.52
N LEU A 152 11.03 -0.79 18.93
CA LEU A 152 11.03 -1.68 17.77
C LEU A 152 11.60 -1.03 16.49
N MET A 153 11.39 0.28 16.29
CA MET A 153 11.81 0.98 15.06
C MET A 153 13.29 1.44 15.03
N ASN A 154 13.95 1.52 16.20
CA ASN A 154 15.37 1.94 16.35
C ASN A 154 16.29 1.32 15.27
N PRO A 155 17.31 1.94 14.66
CA PRO A 155 17.86 3.25 14.97
C PRO A 155 17.05 4.39 14.36
N HIS A 156 15.94 4.11 13.67
CA HIS A 156 15.05 5.17 13.24
C HIS A 156 14.47 5.89 14.45
N ASN A 157 14.42 7.21 14.37
CA ASN A 157 14.12 8.05 15.51
C ASN A 157 13.42 9.35 15.09
N THR A 158 12.64 9.34 14.01
CA THR A 158 11.86 10.52 13.59
C THR A 158 10.37 10.35 13.84
N GLU A 159 9.61 11.45 13.95
CA GLU A 159 8.15 11.41 14.05
C GLU A 159 7.48 10.73 12.84
N MET A 160 8.05 10.91 11.65
CA MET A 160 7.61 10.23 10.43
C MET A 160 7.78 8.71 10.57
N ASP A 161 8.95 8.26 11.02
CA ASP A 161 9.22 6.84 11.21
C ASP A 161 8.29 6.22 12.24
N LEU A 162 8.01 6.93 13.34
CA LEU A 162 7.09 6.47 14.38
C LEU A 162 5.66 6.37 13.87
N SER A 163 5.22 7.34 13.07
CA SER A 163 3.87 7.35 12.50
C SER A 163 3.63 6.21 11.51
N ILE A 164 4.63 5.89 10.69
CA ILE A 164 4.61 4.73 9.79
C ILE A 164 4.66 3.43 10.59
N ALA A 165 5.57 3.35 11.58
CA ALA A 165 5.72 2.19 12.46
C ALA A 165 4.43 1.88 13.22
N CYS A 166 3.74 2.87 13.78
CA CYS A 166 2.44 2.67 14.43
C CYS A 166 1.41 2.06 13.48
N ALA A 167 1.29 2.59 12.25
CA ALA A 167 0.34 2.07 11.28
C ALA A 167 0.61 0.61 10.93
N LEU A 168 1.87 0.27 10.63
CA LEU A 168 2.27 -1.12 10.35
C LEU A 168 2.11 -2.03 11.57
N TYR A 169 2.43 -1.54 12.76
CA TYR A 169 2.32 -2.28 14.02
C TYR A 169 0.88 -2.73 14.26
N PHE A 170 -0.08 -1.82 14.15
CA PHE A 170 -1.48 -2.15 14.40
C PHE A 170 -2.12 -2.90 13.23
N ALA A 171 -1.81 -2.54 11.98
CA ALA A 171 -2.30 -3.29 10.82
C ALA A 171 -1.87 -4.76 10.86
N SER A 172 -0.60 -5.04 11.16
CA SER A 172 -0.06 -6.40 11.21
C SER A 172 -0.53 -7.23 12.41
N ARG A 173 -1.04 -6.58 13.47
CA ARG A 173 -1.75 -7.27 14.55
C ARG A 173 -2.95 -8.06 14.00
N GLY A 174 -3.60 -7.52 12.96
CA GLY A 174 -4.69 -8.18 12.24
C GLY A 174 -5.96 -8.37 13.06
N GLN A 175 -6.20 -7.51 14.06
CA GLN A 175 -7.39 -7.54 14.93
C GLN A 175 -8.27 -6.34 14.64
N GLY A 176 -9.56 -6.58 14.39
CA GLY A 176 -10.51 -5.52 14.04
C GLY A 176 -11.90 -6.07 13.77
N THR A 177 -12.66 -5.33 12.98
CA THR A 177 -14.02 -5.71 12.57
C THR A 177 -14.00 -6.20 11.13
N ALA A 178 -14.39 -7.45 10.90
CA ALA A 178 -14.43 -8.05 9.57
C ALA A 178 -15.76 -7.79 8.85
N PHE A 179 -15.66 -7.57 7.55
CA PHE A 179 -16.75 -7.46 6.58
C PHE A 179 -16.45 -8.45 5.45
N GLU A 180 -17.29 -9.47 5.31
CA GLU A 180 -17.08 -10.57 4.36
C GLU A 180 -17.99 -10.42 3.14
N SER A 181 -17.46 -10.72 1.96
CA SER A 181 -18.21 -10.59 0.72
C SER A 181 -19.44 -11.49 0.66
N ARG A 182 -19.37 -12.67 1.31
CA ARG A 182 -20.44 -13.68 1.28
C ARG A 182 -21.43 -13.60 2.45
N ARG A 183 -21.12 -12.86 3.53
CA ARG A 183 -22.00 -12.72 4.70
C ARG A 183 -22.82 -11.43 4.73
N GLY A 184 -22.70 -10.58 3.72
CA GLY A 184 -23.41 -9.30 3.68
C GLY A 184 -22.76 -8.25 4.58
N ASP A 185 -23.56 -7.28 5.05
CA ASP A 185 -23.08 -6.13 5.85
C ASP A 185 -22.83 -6.45 7.34
N ASP A 186 -22.87 -7.74 7.72
CA ASP A 186 -22.66 -8.18 9.10
C ASP A 186 -21.20 -7.95 9.54
N ALA A 187 -21.03 -6.96 10.41
CA ALA A 187 -19.77 -6.61 11.04
C ALA A 187 -19.47 -7.53 12.23
N VAL A 188 -18.38 -8.30 12.17
CA VAL A 188 -18.01 -9.24 13.25
C VAL A 188 -16.61 -8.94 13.82
N PRO A 189 -16.41 -9.00 15.15
CA PRO A 189 -15.08 -8.98 15.73
C PRO A 189 -14.24 -10.13 15.17
N TYR A 190 -13.02 -9.82 14.71
CA TYR A 190 -12.18 -10.77 13.99
C TYR A 190 -10.70 -10.56 14.28
N ALA A 191 -9.97 -11.67 14.32
CA ALA A 191 -8.53 -11.71 14.40
C ALA A 191 -8.00 -12.60 13.27
N SER A 192 -7.27 -12.02 12.33
CA SER A 192 -6.73 -12.75 11.18
C SER A 192 -5.76 -13.84 11.64
N PRO A 193 -5.89 -15.08 11.18
CA PRO A 193 -4.92 -16.14 11.45
C PRO A 193 -3.71 -16.07 10.50
N ALA A 194 -3.80 -15.34 9.38
CA ALA A 194 -2.80 -15.28 8.31
C ALA A 194 -1.42 -14.83 8.81
N ARG A 195 -0.43 -15.72 8.77
CA ARG A 195 0.94 -15.41 9.24
C ARG A 195 1.77 -14.65 8.21
N VAL A 196 1.40 -14.74 6.94
CA VAL A 196 2.04 -14.06 5.83
C VAL A 196 1.24 -12.82 5.43
N LEU A 197 1.90 -11.67 5.42
CA LEU A 197 1.32 -10.38 5.07
C LEU A 197 1.98 -9.85 3.79
N LEU A 198 1.19 -9.60 2.74
CA LEU A 198 1.66 -8.94 1.54
C LEU A 198 1.75 -7.43 1.75
N SER A 199 2.87 -6.84 1.35
CA SER A 199 3.10 -5.40 1.40
C SER A 199 3.38 -4.84 0.00
N GLY A 200 2.78 -3.69 -0.30
CA GLY A 200 3.02 -2.92 -1.53
C GLY A 200 4.32 -2.11 -1.54
N LEU A 201 5.15 -2.19 -0.47
CA LEU A 201 6.43 -1.50 -0.39
C LEU A 201 7.33 -1.86 -1.58
N GLY A 202 8.04 -0.88 -2.13
CA GLY A 202 8.89 -1.02 -3.31
C GLY A 202 8.28 -0.44 -4.58
N ALA A 203 6.95 -0.44 -4.69
CA ALA A 203 6.27 0.09 -5.88
C ALA A 203 6.57 1.59 -6.09
N ASP A 204 6.56 2.38 -5.02
CA ASP A 204 6.82 3.82 -5.11
C ASP A 204 8.28 4.12 -5.49
N GLU A 205 9.24 3.38 -4.96
CA GLU A 205 10.66 3.52 -5.28
C GLU A 205 10.95 3.10 -6.73
N LEU A 206 10.38 2.00 -7.19
CA LEU A 206 10.68 1.44 -8.51
C LEU A 206 9.95 2.14 -9.66
N PHE A 207 8.75 2.68 -9.41
CA PHE A 207 7.85 3.25 -10.43
C PHE A 207 7.58 4.75 -10.22
N ALA A 208 8.50 5.44 -9.56
CA ALA A 208 8.45 6.88 -9.34
C ALA A 208 7.16 7.37 -8.63
N GLY A 209 6.70 6.67 -7.60
CA GLY A 209 5.44 6.94 -6.92
C GLY A 209 5.42 8.16 -5.99
N TYR A 210 6.58 8.63 -5.52
CA TYR A 210 6.65 9.81 -4.66
C TYR A 210 6.53 11.14 -5.44
N ALA A 211 5.82 12.12 -4.89
CA ALA A 211 5.68 13.47 -5.47
C ALA A 211 7.04 14.14 -5.77
N ARG A 212 8.09 13.82 -4.99
CA ARG A 212 9.45 14.33 -5.23
C ARG A 212 10.07 13.86 -6.54
N HIS A 213 9.66 12.71 -7.08
CA HIS A 213 10.09 12.26 -8.40
C HIS A 213 9.56 13.18 -9.50
N GLY A 214 8.29 13.60 -9.41
CA GLY A 214 7.72 14.60 -10.30
C GLY A 214 8.46 15.94 -10.21
N MET A 215 8.81 16.38 -8.99
CA MET A 215 9.63 17.58 -8.81
C MET A 215 11.04 17.43 -9.39
N ALA A 216 11.67 16.26 -9.25
CA ALA A 216 12.98 15.99 -9.83
C ALA A 216 12.92 16.03 -11.37
N TYR A 217 11.88 15.44 -11.96
CA TYR A 217 11.62 15.51 -13.40
C TYR A 217 11.41 16.96 -13.87
N SER A 218 10.58 17.74 -13.18
CA SER A 218 10.36 19.15 -13.54
C SER A 218 11.63 20.00 -13.50
N ARG A 219 12.60 19.64 -12.65
CA ARG A 219 13.85 20.39 -12.48
C ARG A 219 14.89 20.01 -13.52
N ASN A 220 15.14 18.70 -13.69
CA ASN A 220 16.29 18.18 -14.42
C ASN A 220 15.92 17.07 -15.41
N GLY A 221 14.67 17.04 -15.90
CA GLY A 221 14.22 16.08 -16.89
C GLY A 221 14.34 14.62 -16.45
N PHE A 222 14.62 13.74 -17.42
CA PHE A 222 14.73 12.30 -17.16
C PHE A 222 15.95 11.96 -16.30
N GLU A 223 17.05 12.70 -16.43
CA GLU A 223 18.27 12.52 -15.65
C GLU A 223 17.97 12.70 -14.15
N GLY A 224 17.33 13.81 -13.78
CA GLY A 224 16.95 14.05 -12.38
C GLY A 224 15.98 13.01 -11.83
N LEU A 225 15.02 12.58 -12.64
CA LEU A 225 14.09 11.52 -12.28
C LEU A 225 14.82 10.19 -12.00
N ILE A 226 15.74 9.80 -12.90
CA ILE A 226 16.53 8.57 -12.78
C ILE A 226 17.40 8.61 -11.53
N GLU A 227 18.06 9.74 -11.27
CA GLU A 227 18.90 9.93 -10.09
C GLU A 227 18.11 9.82 -8.79
N GLU A 228 16.95 10.47 -8.70
CA GLU A 228 16.10 10.43 -7.51
C GLU A 228 15.55 9.02 -7.24
N ILE A 229 15.09 8.32 -8.29
CA ILE A 229 14.67 6.91 -8.18
C ILE A 229 15.84 6.02 -7.73
N ASN A 230 17.02 6.17 -8.33
CA ASN A 230 18.18 5.38 -7.97
C ASN A 230 18.59 5.60 -6.50
N LEU A 231 18.52 6.84 -6.03
CA LEU A 231 18.76 7.18 -4.63
C LEU A 231 17.77 6.45 -3.71
N ASP A 232 16.48 6.49 -4.04
CA ASP A 232 15.44 5.83 -3.26
C ASP A 232 15.59 4.31 -3.21
N VAL A 233 15.85 3.67 -4.35
CA VAL A 233 16.12 2.22 -4.42
C VAL A 233 17.35 1.87 -3.58
N SER A 234 18.44 2.64 -3.69
CA SER A 234 19.71 2.35 -2.99
C SER A 234 19.61 2.43 -1.46
N ARG A 235 18.65 3.18 -0.92
CA ARG A 235 18.47 3.38 0.53
C ARG A 235 17.28 2.61 1.11
N LEU A 236 16.51 1.92 0.29
CA LEU A 236 15.27 1.22 0.68
C LEU A 236 15.48 0.29 1.87
N GLY A 237 16.57 -0.51 1.84
CA GLY A 237 16.93 -1.43 2.92
C GLY A 237 17.09 -0.73 4.27
N LYS A 238 17.82 0.39 4.27
CA LYS A 238 18.09 1.18 5.46
C LYS A 238 16.88 2.00 5.91
N ARG A 239 16.08 2.55 5.00
CA ARG A 239 15.01 3.51 5.32
C ARG A 239 13.65 2.89 5.64
N ASN A 240 13.36 1.72 5.06
CA ASN A 240 12.05 1.10 5.16
C ASN A 240 12.15 -0.31 5.71
N LEU A 241 12.82 -1.21 4.98
CA LEU A 241 12.77 -2.66 5.25
C LEU A 241 13.16 -3.01 6.69
N GLY A 242 14.28 -2.46 7.19
CA GLY A 242 14.73 -2.74 8.55
C GLY A 242 13.78 -2.24 9.65
N ARG A 243 13.05 -1.14 9.43
CA ARG A 243 12.01 -0.65 10.37
C ARG A 243 10.79 -1.55 10.30
N ASP A 244 10.30 -1.76 9.09
CA ASP A 244 9.02 -2.42 8.82
C ASP A 244 9.05 -3.89 9.27
N ASP A 245 10.17 -4.59 9.04
CA ASP A 245 10.37 -5.97 9.46
C ASP A 245 10.20 -6.15 10.98
N ARG A 246 10.91 -5.39 11.81
CA ARG A 246 10.85 -5.53 13.28
C ARG A 246 9.51 -5.12 13.87
N ILE A 247 8.83 -4.18 13.22
CA ILE A 247 7.49 -3.77 13.59
C ILE A 247 6.48 -4.89 13.33
N ILE A 248 6.52 -5.51 12.15
CA ILE A 248 5.58 -6.56 11.76
C ILE A 248 5.88 -7.87 12.51
N SER A 249 7.16 -8.21 12.64
CA SER A 249 7.64 -9.41 13.33
C SER A 249 7.26 -9.45 14.82
N ASN A 250 7.00 -8.30 15.47
CA ASN A 250 6.49 -8.26 16.84
C ASN A 250 5.21 -9.10 17.03
N TRP A 251 4.39 -9.25 15.99
CA TRP A 251 3.15 -10.03 16.05
C TRP A 251 3.30 -11.47 15.56
N GLY A 252 4.53 -11.93 15.35
CA GLY A 252 4.80 -13.25 14.77
C GLY A 252 4.20 -13.36 13.36
N ARG A 253 4.38 -12.31 12.56
CA ARG A 253 3.95 -12.21 11.18
C ARG A 253 5.16 -11.96 10.29
N GLU A 254 5.13 -12.53 9.10
CA GLU A 254 6.14 -12.35 8.07
C GLU A 254 5.58 -11.43 6.99
N ALA A 255 6.31 -10.37 6.65
CA ALA A 255 5.97 -9.53 5.51
C ALA A 255 6.64 -10.04 4.23
N ARG A 256 5.87 -10.20 3.16
CA ARG A 256 6.37 -10.52 1.82
C ARG A 256 6.18 -9.35 0.88
N TYR A 257 7.18 -9.11 0.05
CA TYR A 257 7.29 -7.92 -0.81
C TYR A 257 7.40 -8.31 -2.28
N PRO A 258 6.30 -8.54 -3.01
CA PRO A 258 6.34 -8.93 -4.42
C PRO A 258 7.05 -7.91 -5.32
N TYR A 259 6.93 -6.61 -5.01
CA TYR A 259 7.65 -5.57 -5.75
C TYR A 259 9.17 -5.59 -5.52
N LEU A 260 9.65 -6.29 -4.50
CA LEU A 260 11.07 -6.35 -4.13
C LEU A 260 11.68 -7.74 -4.37
N ASP A 261 11.00 -8.55 -5.19
CA ASP A 261 11.59 -9.77 -5.70
C ASP A 261 12.85 -9.48 -6.53
N GLU A 262 13.89 -10.27 -6.36
CA GLU A 262 15.20 -10.00 -6.98
C GLU A 262 15.11 -10.03 -8.50
N GLU A 263 14.38 -11.00 -9.08
CA GLU A 263 14.20 -11.08 -10.53
C GLU A 263 13.32 -9.93 -11.03
N PHE A 264 12.25 -9.61 -10.31
CA PHE A 264 11.37 -8.48 -10.62
C PHE A 264 12.15 -7.15 -10.61
N VAL A 265 12.88 -6.87 -9.53
CA VAL A 265 13.70 -5.66 -9.37
C VAL A 265 14.78 -5.60 -10.44
N SER A 266 15.49 -6.71 -10.69
CA SER A 266 16.50 -6.83 -11.72
C SER A 266 15.94 -6.44 -13.10
N TRP A 267 14.74 -6.90 -13.43
CA TRP A 267 14.04 -6.52 -14.65
C TRP A 267 13.58 -5.05 -14.65
N VAL A 268 12.83 -4.58 -13.62
CA VAL A 268 12.32 -3.20 -13.55
C VAL A 268 13.44 -2.16 -13.60
N LEU A 269 14.60 -2.46 -13.01
CA LEU A 269 15.76 -1.57 -13.06
C LEU A 269 16.44 -1.53 -14.43
N ARG A 270 16.21 -2.51 -15.32
CA ARG A 270 16.67 -2.46 -16.72
C ARG A 270 15.66 -1.77 -17.65
N VAL A 271 14.38 -1.74 -17.30
CA VAL A 271 13.35 -1.04 -18.07
C VAL A 271 13.59 0.48 -18.03
N PRO A 272 13.62 1.18 -19.19
CA PRO A 272 13.72 2.63 -19.25
C PRO A 272 12.61 3.33 -18.45
N VAL A 273 12.89 4.49 -17.85
CA VAL A 273 11.94 5.14 -16.93
C VAL A 273 10.63 5.59 -17.61
N TRP A 274 10.66 5.96 -18.88
CA TRP A 274 9.46 6.32 -19.65
C TRP A 274 8.59 5.12 -20.04
N GLU A 275 9.11 3.89 -19.95
CA GLU A 275 8.33 2.67 -20.19
C GLU A 275 7.59 2.19 -18.93
N LYS A 276 7.86 2.80 -17.78
CA LYS A 276 7.21 2.50 -16.50
C LYS A 276 6.47 3.68 -15.85
N CYS A 277 6.88 4.90 -16.19
CA CYS A 277 6.29 6.15 -15.70
C CYS A 277 5.79 7.00 -16.87
N GLY A 278 4.78 7.84 -16.62
CA GLY A 278 4.15 8.70 -17.65
C GLY A 278 4.74 10.12 -17.71
N PHE A 279 6.03 10.29 -17.42
CA PHE A 279 6.70 11.58 -17.55
C PHE A 279 7.12 11.81 -19.00
N GLY A 280 7.10 13.07 -19.45
CA GLY A 280 7.52 13.45 -20.81
C GLY A 280 6.54 13.10 -21.92
N THR A 281 5.47 12.35 -21.64
CA THR A 281 4.38 12.15 -22.60
C THR A 281 3.45 13.36 -22.62
N PRO A 282 2.88 13.74 -23.77
CA PRO A 282 1.82 14.75 -23.84
C PRO A 282 0.67 14.42 -22.87
N ASP A 283 0.01 15.45 -22.35
CA ASP A 283 -1.18 15.26 -21.52
C ASP A 283 -2.33 14.72 -22.39
N ASP A 284 -3.07 13.74 -21.85
CA ASP A 284 -4.23 13.14 -22.52
C ASP A 284 -5.46 14.07 -22.38
N ASP A 285 -6.31 14.19 -23.41
CA ASP A 285 -7.59 14.94 -23.41
C ASP A 285 -8.73 14.27 -22.60
N GLU A 286 -8.42 13.43 -21.62
CA GLU A 286 -9.40 12.73 -20.76
C GLU A 286 -8.93 12.77 -19.30
N PRO A 287 -9.76 12.43 -18.28
CA PRO A 287 -9.30 12.47 -16.88
C PRO A 287 -8.02 11.64 -16.73
N SER A 288 -6.89 12.35 -16.62
CA SER A 288 -5.60 11.75 -16.91
C SER A 288 -5.21 10.80 -15.79
N LEU A 289 -4.75 9.60 -16.16
CA LEU A 289 -4.05 8.73 -15.21
C LEU A 289 -2.78 9.47 -14.77
N GLY A 290 -2.51 9.48 -13.46
CA GLY A 290 -1.30 10.09 -12.90
C GLY A 290 -0.03 9.62 -13.61
N ARG A 291 0.93 10.53 -13.74
CA ARG A 291 2.24 10.26 -14.38
C ARG A 291 3.06 9.29 -13.53
N GLU A 292 2.95 9.41 -12.21
CA GLU A 292 3.54 8.50 -11.25
C GLU A 292 2.92 7.11 -11.38
N LYS A 293 3.78 6.09 -11.46
CA LYS A 293 3.37 4.68 -11.54
C LYS A 293 2.45 4.37 -12.73
N LYS A 294 2.59 5.11 -13.84
CA LYS A 294 1.71 4.98 -15.02
C LYS A 294 1.54 3.53 -15.48
N ALA A 295 2.63 2.75 -15.57
CA ALA A 295 2.51 1.34 -15.97
C ALA A 295 1.69 0.51 -14.97
N LEU A 296 1.87 0.69 -13.65
CA LEU A 296 1.04 0.01 -12.63
C LEU A 296 -0.42 0.45 -12.71
N ARG A 297 -0.70 1.73 -12.98
CA ARG A 297 -2.07 2.23 -13.18
C ARG A 297 -2.72 1.59 -14.42
N LEU A 298 -1.94 1.39 -15.48
CA LEU A 298 -2.42 0.71 -16.69
C LEU A 298 -2.64 -0.79 -16.44
N VAL A 299 -1.80 -1.45 -15.65
CA VAL A 299 -2.06 -2.83 -15.18
C VAL A 299 -3.36 -2.88 -14.37
N ALA A 300 -3.60 -1.91 -13.47
CA ALA A 300 -4.86 -1.85 -12.72
C ALA A 300 -6.07 -1.72 -13.65
N LEU A 301 -6.00 -0.89 -14.70
CA LEU A 301 -7.06 -0.82 -15.72
C LEU A 301 -7.25 -2.15 -16.47
N ARG A 302 -6.17 -2.82 -16.88
CA ARG A 302 -6.24 -4.14 -17.53
C ARG A 302 -6.95 -5.18 -16.67
N LEU A 303 -6.75 -5.11 -15.35
CA LEU A 303 -7.37 -6.00 -14.37
C LEU A 303 -8.78 -5.56 -13.94
N GLY A 304 -9.34 -4.51 -14.55
CA GLY A 304 -10.69 -3.99 -14.29
C GLY A 304 -10.80 -3.05 -13.08
N LEU A 305 -9.69 -2.67 -12.45
CA LEU A 305 -9.63 -1.80 -11.28
C LEU A 305 -9.60 -0.31 -11.69
N GLU A 306 -10.70 0.18 -12.25
CA GLU A 306 -10.83 1.53 -12.80
C GLU A 306 -10.65 2.65 -11.76
N LYS A 307 -11.27 2.50 -10.58
CA LYS A 307 -11.21 3.53 -9.53
C LYS A 307 -9.82 3.55 -8.90
N VAL A 308 -9.29 2.38 -8.56
CA VAL A 308 -7.94 2.23 -8.01
C VAL A 308 -6.87 2.79 -8.95
N ALA A 309 -7.00 2.57 -10.28
CA ALA A 309 -6.05 3.10 -11.26
C ALA A 309 -5.94 4.64 -11.24
N ARG A 310 -6.99 5.33 -10.78
CA ARG A 310 -7.09 6.79 -10.74
C ARG A 310 -6.86 7.39 -9.36
N GLU A 311 -6.74 6.54 -8.33
CA GLU A 311 -6.53 6.98 -6.96
C GLU A 311 -5.20 7.73 -6.82
N LYS A 312 -5.23 8.84 -6.08
CA LYS A 312 -4.05 9.65 -5.84
C LYS A 312 -3.27 9.07 -4.66
N LYS A 313 -1.95 9.04 -4.79
CA LYS A 313 -1.08 8.52 -3.75
C LYS A 313 -1.21 9.35 -2.47
N ARG A 314 -1.37 8.68 -1.34
CA ARG A 314 -1.28 9.25 0.01
C ARG A 314 -0.24 8.48 0.81
N ALA A 315 0.55 9.18 1.62
CA ALA A 315 1.46 8.49 2.53
C ALA A 315 0.67 7.92 3.71
N ILE A 316 0.99 6.69 4.13
CA ILE A 316 0.26 5.93 5.16
C ILE A 316 0.02 6.75 6.43
N GLN A 317 1.00 7.52 6.88
CA GLN A 317 0.88 8.35 8.09
C GLN A 317 -0.21 9.43 8.04
N PHE A 318 -0.52 9.93 6.84
CA PHE A 318 -1.62 10.87 6.62
C PHE A 318 -2.90 10.15 6.25
N GLY A 319 -2.77 9.02 5.57
CA GLY A 319 -3.87 8.18 5.12
C GLY A 319 -4.63 7.52 6.25
N SER A 320 -3.92 6.93 7.21
CA SER A 320 -4.47 6.27 8.41
C SER A 320 -4.71 7.22 9.60
N ARG A 321 -4.33 8.49 9.46
CA ARG A 321 -4.39 9.54 10.51
C ARG A 321 -3.49 9.30 11.73
N THR A 322 -2.42 8.51 11.61
CA THR A 322 -1.39 8.36 12.67
C THR A 322 -0.47 9.58 12.84
N ALA A 323 -0.43 10.50 11.87
CA ALA A 323 0.40 11.70 11.97
C ALA A 323 -0.31 12.81 12.76
N LYS A 324 0.49 13.67 13.41
CA LYS A 324 0.03 14.93 14.01
C LYS A 324 -1.12 14.79 15.01
N MET A 325 -1.10 13.76 15.86
CA MET A 325 -2.16 13.53 16.86
C MET A 325 -2.08 14.51 18.05
N GLU A 326 -0.87 14.96 18.43
CA GLU A 326 -0.63 15.84 19.59
C GLU A 326 -0.55 17.33 19.25
N LYS A 327 -0.83 18.21 20.23
CA LYS A 327 -0.74 19.67 20.10
C LYS A 327 0.72 20.15 20.02
N GLY A 328 1.23 20.34 18.79
CA GLY A 328 2.55 20.95 18.53
C GLY A 328 2.84 21.20 17.05
N ARG A 329 3.91 21.95 16.75
CA ARG A 329 4.46 22.19 15.39
C ARG A 329 5.56 21.18 15.03
N THR A 330 5.40 19.92 15.40
CA THR A 330 6.39 18.88 15.12
C THR A 330 6.36 18.51 13.63
N LYS A 331 7.52 18.60 12.97
CA LYS A 331 7.73 18.15 11.59
C LYS A 331 8.04 16.66 11.59
N GLY A 332 7.72 15.97 10.49
CA GLY A 332 8.01 14.54 10.38
C GLY A 332 9.50 14.19 10.48
N THR A 333 10.38 15.14 10.16
CA THR A 333 11.84 14.97 10.25
C THR A 333 12.40 15.24 11.64
N ASP A 334 11.59 15.72 12.58
CA ASP A 334 12.06 16.01 13.93
C ASP A 334 12.39 14.70 14.64
N ALA A 335 13.50 14.71 15.38
CA ALA A 335 13.90 13.57 16.19
C ALA A 335 12.90 13.36 17.34
N LEU A 336 12.64 12.09 17.64
CA LEU A 336 11.85 11.71 18.80
C LEU A 336 12.61 12.08 20.08
N SER A 337 11.90 12.72 21.00
CA SER A 337 12.35 12.95 22.37
C SER A 337 12.36 11.67 23.20
#